data_AF-A0A7V9TXN6-F1
#
_entry.id   AF-A0A7V9TXN6-F1
#
_cell.length_a   1.000
_cell.length_b   1.000
_cell.length_c   1.000
_cell.angle_alpha   90.00
_cell.angle_beta   90.00
_cell.angle_gamma   90.00
#
_symmetry.space_group_name_H-M   'P 1'
#
loop_
_entity.id
_entity.type
_entity.pdbx_description
1 polymer ?
#
loop_
_entity_poly.entity_id
_entity_poly.type
_entity_poly.pdbx_seq_one_letter_code
_entity_poly.pdbx_strand_id
1 'polypeptide(L)'
;MTHLTALKTASGFQTVLRLICLAFLLVLVVHSATAQTTSNVDGSTPSGLTRGAPAGSYSLSGFEDINLFNGNVDAKLPLLSIGGRGTPGTTLMLPFNLKRWHVENYESAYYSSHIPQPAWLGMEVGYGPGIVEGRYGAVQTRQCRRNYSPYDYYTVSKYTFTTLTFKTPDGTEHELRDELTNGQPLTSTACNTSWGPTRGTVFISSQG
;
A
#
# COMPACT_ATOMS: atom_id res chain seq x y z
N MET A 1 -14.17 -57.90 29.38
CA MET A 1 -15.13 -56.83 29.04
C MET A 1 -14.63 -55.41 29.40
N THR A 2 -13.32 -55.21 29.60
CA THR A 2 -12.72 -53.96 30.11
C THR A 2 -11.86 -53.18 29.09
N HIS A 3 -11.63 -53.74 27.89
CA HIS A 3 -10.80 -53.09 26.85
C HIS A 3 -11.59 -52.24 25.83
N LEU A 4 -12.93 -52.34 25.79
CA LEU A 4 -13.77 -51.63 24.82
C LEU A 4 -14.15 -50.20 25.27
N THR A 5 -13.97 -49.86 26.54
CA THR A 5 -14.27 -48.53 27.10
C THR A 5 -13.15 -47.51 26.90
N ALA A 6 -11.89 -47.95 26.75
CA ALA A 6 -10.74 -47.05 26.58
C ALA A 6 -10.57 -46.48 25.15
N LEU A 7 -11.14 -47.13 24.13
CA LEU A 7 -11.06 -46.66 22.74
C LEU A 7 -12.06 -45.55 22.39
N LYS A 8 -13.19 -45.45 23.12
CA LYS A 8 -14.19 -44.39 22.92
C LYS A 8 -13.77 -43.03 23.51
N THR A 9 -12.94 -43.02 24.54
CA THR A 9 -12.46 -41.79 25.18
C THR A 9 -11.36 -41.11 24.35
N ALA A 10 -10.54 -41.89 23.66
CA ALA A 10 -9.49 -41.37 22.78
C ALA A 10 -10.05 -40.63 21.54
N SER A 11 -11.12 -41.15 20.91
CA SER A 11 -11.75 -40.47 19.76
C SER A 11 -12.52 -39.20 20.15
N GLY A 12 -13.15 -39.19 21.34
CA GLY A 12 -13.82 -38.01 21.88
C GLY A 12 -12.85 -36.86 22.16
N PHE A 13 -11.69 -37.18 22.75
CA PHE A 13 -10.64 -36.19 23.03
C PHE A 13 -10.09 -35.55 21.75
N GLN A 14 -9.87 -36.36 20.70
CA GLN A 14 -9.37 -35.87 19.42
C GLN A 14 -10.40 -35.01 18.68
N THR A 15 -11.69 -35.30 18.83
CA THR A 15 -12.77 -34.48 18.26
C THR A 15 -12.87 -33.12 18.96
N VAL A 16 -12.75 -33.08 20.29
CA VAL A 16 -12.76 -31.84 21.07
C VAL A 16 -11.56 -30.95 20.72
N LEU A 17 -10.36 -31.53 20.58
CA LEU A 17 -9.16 -30.79 20.18
C LEU A 17 -9.32 -30.15 18.79
N ARG A 18 -9.90 -30.89 17.83
CA ARG A 18 -10.18 -30.36 16.48
C ARG A 18 -11.15 -29.20 16.50
N LEU A 19 -12.20 -29.27 17.32
CA LEU A 19 -13.18 -28.17 17.46
C LEU A 19 -12.55 -26.92 18.09
N ILE A 20 -11.66 -27.10 19.09
CA ILE A 20 -10.93 -25.99 19.70
C ILE A 20 -9.98 -25.33 18.70
N CYS A 21 -9.21 -26.12 17.94
CA CYS A 21 -8.33 -25.58 16.89
C CYS A 21 -9.12 -24.83 15.81
N LEU A 22 -10.28 -25.34 15.40
CA LEU A 22 -11.11 -24.73 14.37
C LEU A 22 -11.78 -23.44 14.87
N ALA A 23 -12.18 -23.38 16.14
CA ALA A 23 -12.65 -22.16 16.79
C ALA A 23 -11.54 -21.11 16.91
N PHE A 24 -10.31 -21.52 17.27
CA PHE A 24 -9.16 -20.62 17.34
C PHE A 24 -8.79 -20.06 15.95
N LEU A 25 -8.86 -20.89 14.92
CA LEU A 25 -8.63 -20.49 13.54
C LEU A 25 -9.71 -19.50 13.04
N LEU A 26 -10.98 -19.71 13.42
CA LEU A 26 -12.08 -18.76 13.15
C LEU A 26 -11.85 -17.39 13.81
N VAL A 27 -11.39 -17.36 15.06
CA VAL A 27 -11.08 -16.09 15.76
C VAL A 27 -9.93 -15.33 15.10
N LEU A 28 -8.92 -16.04 14.59
CA LEU A 28 -7.82 -15.45 13.83
C LEU A 28 -8.28 -14.88 12.48
N VAL A 29 -9.17 -15.57 11.76
CA VAL A 29 -9.71 -15.09 10.48
C VAL A 29 -10.55 -13.82 10.66
N VAL A 30 -11.30 -13.70 11.76
CA VAL A 30 -12.13 -12.52 12.05
C VAL A 30 -11.29 -11.27 12.35
N HIS A 31 -10.09 -11.42 12.94
CA HIS A 31 -9.19 -10.28 13.20
C HIS A 31 -8.64 -9.65 11.91
N SER A 32 -8.38 -10.44 10.87
CA SER A 32 -7.86 -9.97 9.59
C SER A 32 -8.82 -9.05 8.83
N ALA A 33 -10.12 -9.05 9.17
CA ALA A 33 -11.13 -8.25 8.49
C ALA A 33 -11.13 -6.75 8.89
N THR A 34 -10.36 -6.35 9.91
CA THR A 34 -10.31 -4.95 10.39
C THR A 34 -9.22 -4.11 9.73
N ALA A 35 -8.46 -4.66 8.78
CA ALA A 35 -7.43 -3.94 8.02
C ALA A 35 -7.98 -3.26 6.76
N GLN A 36 -9.20 -2.71 6.81
CA GLN A 36 -9.80 -2.02 5.67
C GLN A 36 -9.15 -0.64 5.51
N THR A 37 -8.40 -0.48 4.42
CA THR A 37 -7.84 0.80 3.96
C THR A 37 -8.97 1.78 3.61
N THR A 38 -8.85 3.03 4.06
CA THR A 38 -9.82 4.11 3.75
C THR A 38 -9.75 4.56 2.30
N SER A 39 -8.61 4.38 1.64
CA SER A 39 -8.44 4.52 0.20
C SER A 39 -7.50 3.44 -0.33
N ASN A 40 -7.76 2.97 -1.55
CA ASN A 40 -6.90 1.98 -2.20
C ASN A 40 -5.49 2.54 -2.46
N VAL A 41 -5.27 3.86 -2.48
CA VAL A 41 -3.96 4.47 -2.79
C VAL A 41 -3.19 4.94 -1.55
N ASP A 42 -3.68 4.63 -0.35
CA ASP A 42 -3.07 5.09 0.90
C ASP A 42 -1.71 4.41 1.14
N GLY A 43 -0.63 5.16 0.91
CA GLY A 43 0.74 4.86 1.31
C GLY A 43 1.52 3.83 0.48
N SER A 44 0.94 3.27 -0.57
CA SER A 44 1.66 2.68 -1.71
C SER A 44 0.79 2.76 -2.98
N THR A 45 1.41 2.55 -4.15
CA THR A 45 0.65 2.38 -5.39
C THR A 45 0.12 0.95 -5.44
N PRO A 46 -1.20 0.72 -5.52
CA PRO A 46 -1.77 -0.61 -5.71
C PRO A 46 -1.18 -1.30 -6.91
N SER A 47 -1.04 -2.62 -6.86
CA SER A 47 -0.68 -3.43 -8.04
C SER A 47 -1.60 -3.17 -9.25
N GLY A 48 -2.85 -2.78 -8.99
CA GLY A 48 -3.84 -2.34 -9.99
C GLY A 48 -3.51 -1.03 -10.71
N LEU A 49 -2.55 -0.26 -10.20
CA LEU A 49 -2.15 1.08 -10.66
C LEU A 49 -0.62 1.22 -10.82
N THR A 50 0.17 0.21 -10.44
CA THR A 50 1.64 0.22 -10.59
C THR A 50 2.01 0.31 -12.06
N ARG A 51 2.91 1.26 -12.35
CA ARG A 51 3.45 1.51 -13.69
C ARG A 51 4.72 0.68 -13.92
N GLY A 52 4.96 0.32 -15.18
CA GLY A 52 6.19 -0.33 -15.60
C GLY A 52 6.10 -1.86 -15.58
N ALA A 53 7.22 -2.52 -15.29
CA ALA A 53 7.36 -3.96 -15.36
C ALA A 53 7.33 -4.62 -13.98
N PRO A 54 6.19 -4.62 -13.24
CA PRO A 54 6.12 -5.40 -12.00
C PRO A 54 6.34 -6.88 -12.33
N ALA A 55 6.81 -7.68 -11.38
CA ALA A 55 6.93 -9.13 -11.55
C ALA A 55 5.59 -9.69 -12.08
N GLY A 56 5.56 -10.05 -13.39
CA GLY A 56 4.33 -10.41 -14.11
C GLY A 56 3.98 -9.56 -15.35
N SER A 57 4.75 -8.54 -15.69
CA SER A 57 4.61 -7.82 -16.97
C SER A 57 5.31 -8.54 -18.11
N TYR A 58 4.71 -8.52 -19.29
CA TYR A 58 5.29 -9.11 -20.50
C TYR A 58 5.68 -8.01 -21.48
N SER A 59 6.95 -8.02 -21.89
CA SER A 59 7.42 -7.12 -22.95
C SER A 59 7.00 -7.70 -24.30
N LEU A 60 6.26 -6.90 -25.08
CA LEU A 60 5.81 -7.31 -26.41
C LEU A 60 6.89 -7.09 -27.48
N SER A 61 7.60 -5.97 -27.38
CA SER A 61 8.45 -5.43 -28.46
C SER A 61 9.69 -4.66 -27.94
N GLY A 62 9.94 -4.65 -26.62
CA GLY A 62 11.08 -3.98 -25.99
C GLY A 62 10.88 -2.53 -25.56
N PHE A 63 9.77 -1.90 -25.96
CA PHE A 63 9.37 -0.54 -25.52
C PHE A 63 7.97 -0.49 -24.90
N GLU A 64 7.28 -1.62 -24.85
CA GLU A 64 5.93 -1.78 -24.31
C GLU A 64 5.92 -2.91 -23.28
N ASP A 65 5.21 -2.66 -22.18
CA ASP A 65 4.94 -3.62 -21.12
C ASP A 65 3.43 -3.69 -20.87
N ILE A 66 2.89 -4.90 -20.80
CA ILE A 66 1.52 -5.14 -20.35
C ILE A 66 1.55 -5.71 -18.94
N ASN A 67 0.87 -5.04 -18.02
CA ASN A 67 0.61 -5.56 -16.68
C ASN A 67 -0.61 -6.51 -16.74
N LEU A 68 -0.37 -7.81 -16.69
CA LEU A 68 -1.43 -8.83 -16.76
C LEU A 68 -2.39 -8.81 -15.57
N PHE A 69 -1.99 -8.23 -14.43
CA PHE A 69 -2.84 -8.17 -13.25
C PHE A 69 -3.99 -7.16 -13.41
N ASN A 70 -3.77 -6.07 -14.17
CA ASN A 70 -4.71 -4.96 -14.24
C ASN A 70 -5.07 -4.50 -15.68
N GLY A 71 -4.46 -5.15 -16.68
CA GLY A 71 -4.64 -4.85 -18.11
C GLY A 71 -4.06 -3.52 -18.55
N ASN A 72 -3.25 -2.85 -17.73
CA ASN A 72 -2.59 -1.61 -18.09
C ASN A 72 -1.48 -1.87 -19.11
N VAL A 73 -1.42 -1.00 -20.12
CA VAL A 73 -0.35 -0.99 -21.12
C VAL A 73 0.48 0.26 -20.87
N ASP A 74 1.76 0.05 -20.60
CA ASP A 74 2.76 1.10 -20.45
C ASP A 74 3.72 1.02 -21.64
N ALA A 75 3.90 2.12 -22.36
CA ALA A 75 4.90 2.23 -23.41
C ALA A 75 5.91 3.33 -23.07
N LYS A 76 7.17 3.13 -23.44
CA LYS A 76 8.28 3.99 -23.04
C LYS A 76 9.17 4.19 -24.25
N LEU A 77 9.24 5.43 -24.75
CA LEU A 77 10.11 5.76 -25.87
C LEU A 77 11.41 6.41 -25.36
N PRO A 78 12.58 5.77 -25.52
CA PRO A 78 13.86 6.41 -25.26
C PRO A 78 14.05 7.60 -26.19
N LEU A 79 14.19 8.80 -25.62
CA LEU A 79 14.42 10.02 -26.40
C LEU A 79 15.90 10.30 -26.58
N LEU A 80 16.68 10.17 -25.51
CA LEU A 80 18.10 10.52 -25.51
C LEU A 80 18.83 9.78 -24.40
N SER A 81 19.93 9.11 -24.75
CA SER A 81 20.86 8.60 -23.74
C SER A 81 21.93 9.66 -23.44
N ILE A 82 21.98 10.09 -22.19
CA ILE A 82 22.98 11.04 -21.70
C ILE A 82 24.11 10.21 -21.09
N GLY A 83 25.24 10.13 -21.79
CA GLY A 83 26.43 9.43 -21.31
C GLY A 83 27.04 10.09 -20.07
N GLY A 84 27.44 9.28 -19.09
CA GLY A 84 28.16 9.74 -17.89
C GLY A 84 29.68 9.72 -18.10
N ARG A 85 30.41 10.62 -17.43
CA ARG A 85 31.88 10.59 -17.36
C ARG A 85 32.36 9.59 -16.28
N GLY A 86 31.89 8.34 -16.36
CA GLY A 86 32.25 7.25 -15.43
C GLY A 86 31.08 6.65 -14.63
N THR A 87 29.88 7.21 -14.71
CA THR A 87 28.62 6.62 -14.20
C THR A 87 27.78 6.04 -15.35
N PRO A 88 26.89 5.06 -15.08
CA PRO A 88 25.90 4.62 -16.06
C PRO A 88 25.12 5.83 -16.55
N GLY A 89 25.06 6.02 -17.87
CA GLY A 89 24.31 7.12 -18.47
C GLY A 89 22.82 7.03 -18.10
N THR A 90 22.15 8.19 -17.99
CA THR A 90 20.70 8.25 -17.81
C THR A 90 20.04 8.37 -19.18
N THR A 91 18.97 7.60 -19.39
CA THR A 91 18.15 7.73 -20.59
C THR A 91 16.91 8.56 -20.29
N LEU A 92 16.74 9.64 -21.05
CA LEU A 92 15.49 10.39 -21.09
C LEU A 92 14.41 9.54 -21.74
N MET A 93 13.29 9.37 -21.06
CA MET A 93 12.17 8.55 -21.51
C MET A 93 10.94 9.44 -21.74
N LEU A 94 10.20 9.16 -22.81
CA LEU A 94 8.83 9.65 -22.99
C LEU A 94 7.86 8.52 -22.59
N PRO A 95 7.21 8.63 -21.41
CA PRO A 95 6.26 7.62 -20.96
C PRO A 95 4.88 7.85 -21.59
N PHE A 96 4.30 6.78 -22.10
CA PHE A 96 2.89 6.68 -22.47
C PHE A 96 2.21 5.71 -21.53
N ASN A 97 1.29 6.22 -20.70
CA ASN A 97 0.44 5.40 -19.85
C ASN A 97 -1.02 5.59 -20.29
N LEU A 98 -1.64 4.51 -20.73
CA LEU A 98 -2.99 4.55 -21.30
C LEU A 98 -4.10 4.46 -20.23
N LYS A 99 -3.78 4.06 -18.99
CA LYS A 99 -4.74 3.94 -17.89
C LYS A 99 -4.35 4.81 -16.69
N ARG A 100 -4.83 6.06 -16.72
CA ARG A 100 -4.59 7.08 -15.69
C ARG A 100 -5.78 7.33 -14.78
N TRP A 101 -6.60 6.32 -14.52
CA TRP A 101 -7.79 6.45 -13.69
C TRP A 101 -8.05 5.17 -12.89
N HIS A 102 -8.73 5.33 -11.77
CA HIS A 102 -9.20 4.24 -10.92
C HIS A 102 -10.65 4.53 -10.52
N VAL A 103 -11.37 3.51 -10.07
CA VAL A 103 -12.72 3.71 -9.52
C VAL A 103 -12.60 3.84 -8.02
N GLU A 104 -13.12 4.94 -7.49
CA GLU A 104 -13.32 5.10 -6.06
C GLU A 104 -14.77 4.75 -5.72
N ASN A 105 -14.94 3.97 -4.66
CA ASN A 105 -16.23 3.58 -4.15
C ASN A 105 -16.57 4.49 -2.98
N TYR A 106 -17.64 5.26 -3.13
CA TYR A 106 -18.17 6.06 -2.04
C TYR A 106 -19.40 5.35 -1.48
N GLU A 107 -19.27 4.82 -0.26
CA GLU A 107 -20.36 4.18 0.46
C GLU A 107 -20.81 5.05 1.63
N SER A 108 -22.11 5.28 1.72
CA SER A 108 -22.77 5.86 2.88
C SER A 108 -23.95 5.00 3.29
N ALA A 109 -24.57 5.30 4.44
CA ALA A 109 -25.77 4.59 4.90
C ALA A 109 -26.97 4.68 3.92
N TYR A 110 -26.93 5.58 2.94
CA TYR A 110 -28.06 5.90 2.06
C TYR A 110 -27.79 5.65 0.57
N TYR A 111 -26.53 5.59 0.14
CA TYR A 111 -26.17 5.37 -1.26
C TYR A 111 -24.75 4.80 -1.39
N SER A 112 -24.55 4.07 -2.49
CA SER A 112 -23.25 3.64 -2.99
C SER A 112 -23.06 4.23 -4.39
N SER A 113 -21.89 4.81 -4.64
CA SER A 113 -21.54 5.35 -5.96
C SER A 113 -20.12 4.98 -6.37
N HIS A 114 -19.95 4.66 -7.64
CA HIS A 114 -18.67 4.34 -8.27
C HIS A 114 -18.24 5.50 -9.16
N ILE A 115 -17.21 6.24 -8.73
CA ILE A 115 -16.78 7.45 -9.42
C ILE A 115 -15.40 7.18 -10.03
N PRO A 116 -15.23 7.35 -11.36
CA PRO A 116 -13.90 7.31 -11.94
C PRO A 116 -13.12 8.52 -11.46
N GLN A 117 -12.07 8.27 -10.69
CA GLN A 117 -11.12 9.27 -10.25
C GLN A 117 -9.87 9.18 -11.14
N PRO A 118 -9.24 10.30 -11.50
CA PRO A 118 -7.88 10.23 -12.03
C PRO A 118 -7.02 9.44 -11.03
N ALA A 119 -6.21 8.52 -11.54
CA ALA A 119 -5.27 7.76 -10.73
C ALA A 119 -4.38 8.79 -10.04
N TRP A 120 -4.21 8.62 -8.72
CA TRP A 120 -3.53 9.61 -7.88
C TRP A 120 -2.30 10.15 -8.60
N LEU A 121 -2.38 11.43 -8.98
CA LEU A 121 -1.38 12.12 -9.76
C LEU A 121 -0.26 12.53 -8.82
N GLY A 122 0.46 11.53 -8.32
CA GLY A 122 1.79 11.78 -7.83
C GLY A 122 2.61 12.47 -8.91
N MET A 123 3.69 13.13 -8.52
CA MET A 123 4.53 13.85 -9.48
C MET A 123 4.93 12.92 -10.64
N GLU A 124 4.92 13.46 -11.86
CA GLU A 124 5.50 12.77 -13.00
C GLU A 124 7.01 13.01 -13.02
N VAL A 125 7.75 11.99 -13.44
CA VAL A 125 9.20 12.09 -13.60
C VAL A 125 9.58 13.12 -14.67
N GLY A 126 8.70 13.32 -15.66
CA GLY A 126 8.97 14.14 -16.83
C GLY A 126 10.20 13.63 -17.57
N TYR A 127 11.06 14.55 -18.00
CA TYR A 127 12.35 14.25 -18.62
C TYR A 127 13.51 14.27 -17.60
N GLY A 128 13.22 14.05 -16.32
CA GLY A 128 14.23 13.97 -15.26
C GLY A 128 14.81 12.55 -15.11
N PRO A 129 15.88 12.39 -14.32
CA PRO A 129 16.49 11.08 -14.00
C PRO A 129 15.66 10.25 -13.01
N GLY A 130 14.53 10.78 -12.54
CA GLY A 130 13.69 10.17 -11.52
C GLY A 130 13.17 11.22 -10.54
N ILE A 131 12.21 10.82 -9.71
CA ILE A 131 11.68 11.65 -8.62
C ILE A 131 11.52 10.82 -7.35
N VAL A 132 11.60 11.48 -6.20
CA VAL A 132 11.22 10.88 -4.92
C VAL A 132 9.98 11.59 -4.42
N GLU A 133 8.98 10.82 -4.02
CA GLU A 133 7.70 11.31 -3.54
C GLU A 133 7.38 10.72 -2.17
N GLY A 134 6.95 11.58 -1.24
CA GLY A 134 6.47 11.15 0.07
C GLY A 134 4.99 10.82 0.04
N ARG A 135 4.63 9.63 0.51
CA ARG A 135 3.25 9.17 0.67
C ARG A 135 2.96 8.95 2.14
N TYR A 136 1.77 9.33 2.57
CA TYR A 136 1.33 9.15 3.95
C TYR A 136 -0.09 8.58 3.98
N GLY A 137 -0.38 7.84 5.02
CA GLY A 137 -1.70 7.25 5.26
C GLY A 137 -2.00 7.10 6.74
N ALA A 138 -3.23 6.72 7.06
CA ALA A 138 -3.67 6.50 8.43
C ALA A 138 -4.57 5.26 8.54
N VAL A 139 -4.46 4.53 9.65
CA VAL A 139 -5.20 3.26 9.87
C VAL A 139 -6.36 3.43 10.86
N GLN A 140 -6.25 4.39 11.78
CA GLN A 140 -7.28 4.64 12.78
C GLN A 140 -7.39 6.13 13.03
N THR A 141 -8.57 6.58 13.44
CA THR A 141 -8.80 7.93 13.91
C THR A 141 -9.03 7.99 15.42
N ARG A 142 -8.85 9.18 16.00
CA ARG A 142 -9.10 9.51 17.41
C ARG A 142 -9.90 10.80 17.47
N GLN A 143 -10.82 10.89 18.42
CA GLN A 143 -11.48 12.15 18.75
C GLN A 143 -10.60 13.00 19.68
N CYS A 144 -10.48 14.27 19.32
CA CYS A 144 -9.78 15.30 20.07
C CYS A 144 -10.76 16.40 20.44
N ARG A 145 -10.60 16.95 21.66
CA ARG A 145 -11.45 18.02 22.17
C ARG A 145 -10.83 19.37 21.85
N ARG A 146 -11.64 20.36 21.44
CA ARG A 146 -11.17 21.75 21.36
C ARG A 146 -11.08 22.36 22.75
N ASN A 147 -10.12 23.26 22.96
CA ASN A 147 -9.90 23.88 24.28
C ASN A 147 -11.03 24.85 24.69
N TYR A 148 -11.81 25.37 23.74
CA TYR A 148 -12.79 26.45 23.98
C TYR A 148 -14.24 25.97 24.19
N SER A 149 -14.55 24.68 24.00
CA SER A 149 -15.89 24.15 24.21
C SER A 149 -15.86 22.71 24.72
N PRO A 150 -16.65 22.35 25.75
CA PRO A 150 -16.73 20.99 26.27
C PRO A 150 -17.43 20.00 25.32
N TYR A 151 -18.12 20.49 24.28
CA TYR A 151 -18.89 19.67 23.34
C TYR A 151 -18.32 19.63 21.91
N ASP A 152 -17.22 20.35 21.65
CA ASP A 152 -16.63 20.45 20.32
C ASP A 152 -15.48 19.45 20.16
N TYR A 153 -15.70 18.45 19.29
CA TYR A 153 -14.76 17.39 18.98
C TYR A 153 -14.39 17.42 17.50
N TYR A 154 -13.13 17.10 17.21
CA TYR A 154 -12.64 16.88 15.85
C TYR A 154 -11.88 15.56 15.78
N THR A 155 -11.89 14.98 14.60
CA THR A 155 -11.28 13.67 14.34
C THR A 155 -9.87 13.88 13.78
N VAL A 156 -8.88 13.21 14.37
CA VAL A 156 -7.49 13.20 13.88
C VAL A 156 -7.02 11.77 13.63
N SER A 157 -6.04 11.60 12.76
CA SER A 157 -5.38 10.32 12.54
C SER A 157 -4.58 9.88 13.78
N LYS A 158 -4.85 8.67 14.28
CA LYS A 158 -4.22 8.08 15.46
C LYS A 158 -2.97 7.27 15.10
N TYR A 159 -3.07 6.38 14.12
CA TYR A 159 -1.93 5.65 13.60
C TYR A 159 -1.64 6.14 12.19
N THR A 160 -0.43 6.64 11.97
CA THR A 160 0.00 7.20 10.69
C THR A 160 1.21 6.44 10.19
N PHE A 161 1.34 6.29 8.88
CA PHE A 161 2.52 5.70 8.27
C PHE A 161 2.99 6.60 7.12
N THR A 162 4.26 6.49 6.79
CA THR A 162 4.90 7.30 5.76
C THR A 162 5.84 6.40 4.98
N THR A 163 5.74 6.48 3.67
CA THR A 163 6.55 5.72 2.73
C THR A 163 7.10 6.69 1.72
N LEU A 164 8.37 6.54 1.32
CA LEU A 164 8.88 7.27 0.16
C LEU A 164 8.82 6.36 -1.06
N THR A 165 8.53 6.92 -2.22
CA THR A 165 8.54 6.19 -3.49
C THR A 165 9.51 6.87 -4.43
N PHE A 166 10.54 6.13 -4.87
CA PHE A 166 11.39 6.56 -5.96
C PHE A 166 10.81 6.07 -7.28
N LYS A 167 10.57 6.99 -8.22
CA LYS A 167 10.12 6.65 -9.58
C LYS A 167 11.26 6.89 -10.55
N THR A 168 11.62 5.86 -11.32
CA THR A 168 12.64 5.95 -12.37
C THR A 168 12.07 6.64 -13.62
N PRO A 169 12.90 7.09 -14.59
CA PRO A 169 12.43 7.67 -15.85
C PRO A 169 11.51 6.75 -16.65
N ASP A 170 11.71 5.44 -16.50
CA ASP A 170 10.88 4.43 -17.14
C ASP A 170 9.52 4.26 -16.42
N GLY A 171 9.30 4.91 -15.27
CA GLY A 171 8.07 4.83 -14.49
C GLY A 171 8.02 3.69 -13.47
N THR A 172 9.06 2.85 -13.38
CA THR A 172 9.18 1.85 -12.31
C THR A 172 9.24 2.55 -10.96
N GLU A 173 8.47 2.03 -10.00
CA GLU A 173 8.41 2.55 -8.64
C GLU A 173 9.15 1.64 -7.67
N HIS A 174 10.04 2.21 -6.88
CA HIS A 174 10.73 1.56 -5.77
C HIS A 174 10.23 2.14 -4.46
N GLU A 175 9.69 1.27 -3.61
CA GLU A 175 9.24 1.67 -2.28
C GLU A 175 10.44 1.75 -1.32
N LEU A 176 10.51 2.84 -0.56
CA LEU A 176 11.52 3.08 0.47
C LEU A 176 10.82 3.26 1.81
N ARG A 177 11.21 2.42 2.78
CA ARG A 177 10.66 2.39 4.14
C ARG A 177 11.67 2.98 5.11
N ASP A 178 11.20 3.63 6.15
CA ASP A 178 12.11 4.15 7.16
C ASP A 178 12.80 3.02 7.91
N GLU A 179 14.10 3.17 8.18
CA GLU A 179 14.89 2.16 8.88
C GLU A 179 14.43 1.98 10.34
N LEU A 180 14.01 3.07 10.98
CA LEU A 180 13.68 3.12 12.40
C LEU A 180 12.51 2.21 12.76
N THR A 181 11.49 2.17 11.91
CA THR A 181 10.22 1.48 12.16
C THR A 181 9.82 0.53 11.04
N ASN A 182 10.66 0.39 10.01
CA ASN A 182 10.41 -0.47 8.86
C ASN A 182 9.06 -0.17 8.17
N GLY A 183 8.68 1.11 8.12
CA GLY A 183 7.41 1.56 7.55
C GLY A 183 6.17 1.21 8.37
N GLN A 184 6.31 0.78 9.64
CA GLN A 184 5.17 0.44 10.49
C GLN A 184 4.36 1.70 10.90
N PRO A 185 3.04 1.59 11.09
CA PRO A 185 2.23 2.69 11.58
C PRO A 185 2.65 3.13 12.98
N LEU A 186 2.90 4.43 13.14
CA LEU A 186 3.26 5.04 14.42
C LEU A 186 2.12 5.88 14.98
N THR A 187 2.05 5.91 16.31
CA THR A 187 1.03 6.64 17.04
C THR A 187 1.30 8.14 16.98
N SER A 188 0.34 8.91 16.47
CA SER A 188 0.28 10.35 16.71
C SER A 188 -0.29 10.58 18.10
N THR A 189 0.58 10.97 19.04
CA THR A 189 0.21 11.19 20.44
C THR A 189 -0.50 12.54 20.65
N ALA A 190 -0.35 13.47 19.70
CA ALA A 190 -0.88 14.82 19.82
C ALA A 190 -2.26 14.96 19.17
N CYS A 191 -3.12 15.74 19.82
CA CYS A 191 -4.31 16.33 19.18
C CYS A 191 -3.93 17.53 18.31
N ASN A 192 -2.86 17.40 17.51
CA ASN A 192 -2.46 18.41 16.52
C ASN A 192 -2.52 17.78 15.13
N THR A 193 -2.76 18.60 14.12
CA THR A 193 -2.82 18.16 12.71
C THR A 193 -1.52 18.43 11.96
N SER A 194 -0.54 19.05 12.62
CA SER A 194 0.65 19.60 11.96
C SER A 194 1.88 18.71 12.06
N TRP A 195 1.94 17.76 13.01
CA TRP A 195 3.17 17.00 13.27
C TRP A 195 2.87 15.52 13.53
N GLY A 196 3.34 14.66 12.63
CA GLY A 196 3.39 13.22 12.87
C GLY A 196 4.60 12.81 13.70
N PRO A 197 4.63 11.57 14.23
CA PRO A 197 5.84 11.02 14.85
C PRO A 197 7.01 11.03 13.85
N THR A 198 8.24 11.16 14.33
CA THR A 198 9.44 11.13 13.46
C THR A 198 9.61 9.75 12.79
N ARG A 199 10.11 9.74 11.56
CA ARG A 199 10.51 8.54 10.81
C ARG A 199 12.03 8.42 10.67
N GLY A 200 12.80 9.32 11.28
CA GLY A 200 14.23 9.44 11.03
C GLY A 200 14.53 9.98 9.63
N THR A 201 15.79 9.83 9.21
CA THR A 201 16.32 10.40 7.96
C THR A 201 16.80 9.32 6.98
N VAL A 202 16.75 8.05 7.37
CA VAL A 202 17.24 6.92 6.58
C VAL A 202 16.06 6.10 6.10
N PHE A 203 15.97 5.91 4.79
CA PHE A 203 14.96 5.09 4.14
C PHE A 203 15.66 4.04 3.28
N ILE A 204 15.23 2.80 3.41
CA ILE A 204 15.81 1.63 2.77
C ILE A 204 14.80 1.06 1.78
N SER A 205 15.26 0.64 0.60
CA SER A 205 14.38 -0.01 -0.35
C SER A 205 13.90 -1.36 0.19
N SER A 206 12.61 -1.64 0.05
CA SER A 206 12.05 -2.95 0.42
C SER A 206 12.46 -4.06 -0.55
N GLN A 207 13.04 -3.70 -1.70
CA GLN A 207 13.55 -4.62 -2.71
C GLN A 207 15.08 -4.50 -2.70
N GLY A 208 15.72 -5.44 -1.99
CA GLY A 208 17.17 -5.48 -1.77
C GLY A 208 17.99 -5.71 -3.03
#